data_AF-A0A8S2TRR0-F1
#
_entry.id   AF-A0A8S2TRR0-F1
#
_cell.length_a   1.000
_cell.length_b   1.000
_cell.length_c   1.000
_cell.angle_alpha   90.00
_cell.angle_beta   90.00
_cell.angle_gamma   90.00
#
_symmetry.space_group_name_H-M   'P 1'
#
loop_
_entity.id
_entity.type
_entity.pdbx_description
1 polymer ?
#
loop_
_entity_poly.entity_id
_entity_poly.type
_entity_poly.pdbx_seq_one_letter_code
_entity_poly.pdbx_strand_id
1 'polypeptide(L)'
;ILTNGLGQLSDGITGSEEISIVDGHQPWIGWSNETNSYITIKFQFDTIRQINRVTIHTNNLFSKEILIFKTAVVSFSKTDDEKSYSNAIIYEHTRDDIFEIARP
;
A
#
# COMPACT_ATOMS: atom_id res chain seq x y z
N ILE A 1 -13.58 -4.69 -8.15
CA ILE A 1 -13.41 -4.56 -6.68
C ILE A 1 -13.06 -5.94 -6.15
N LEU A 2 -11.94 -6.07 -5.43
CA LEU A 2 -11.57 -7.30 -4.72
C LEU A 2 -12.00 -7.14 -3.26
N THR A 3 -12.75 -8.11 -2.71
CA THR A 3 -13.28 -8.06 -1.34
C THR A 3 -13.21 -9.44 -0.68
N ASN A 4 -13.22 -9.47 0.65
CA ASN A 4 -13.34 -10.68 1.47
C ASN A 4 -12.32 -11.80 1.13
N GLY A 5 -11.10 -11.40 0.78
CA GLY A 5 -10.02 -12.32 0.45
C GLY A 5 -8.70 -11.87 1.05
N LEU A 6 -7.78 -12.83 1.17
CA LEU A 6 -6.36 -12.57 1.41
C LEU A 6 -5.61 -12.72 0.10
N GLY A 7 -4.52 -11.99 -0.05
CA GLY A 7 -3.69 -12.00 -1.25
C GLY A 7 -2.30 -11.45 -0.98
N GLN A 8 -1.62 -11.01 -2.03
CA GLN A 8 -0.21 -10.61 -1.96
C GLN A 8 0.06 -9.45 -0.99
N LEU A 9 -0.92 -8.58 -0.73
CA LEU A 9 -0.78 -7.53 0.29
C LEU A 9 -0.68 -8.07 1.74
N SER A 10 -0.83 -9.38 1.94
CA SER A 10 -0.92 -10.03 3.25
C SER A 10 -0.19 -11.38 3.32
N ASP A 11 0.56 -11.77 2.29
CA ASP A 11 1.21 -13.10 2.22
C ASP A 11 2.63 -13.13 2.83
N GLY A 12 3.18 -11.98 3.21
CA GLY A 12 4.49 -11.84 3.83
C GLY A 12 5.66 -11.77 2.85
N ILE A 13 5.40 -11.72 1.54
CA ILE A 13 6.41 -11.59 0.49
C ILE A 13 6.59 -10.10 0.15
N THR A 14 7.84 -9.65 0.05
CA THR A 14 8.19 -8.28 -0.39
C THR A 14 8.94 -8.32 -1.71
N GLY A 15 8.61 -7.43 -2.63
CA GLY A 15 9.33 -7.29 -3.89
C GLY A 15 10.68 -6.59 -3.77
N SER A 16 11.58 -6.91 -4.70
CA SER A 16 12.82 -6.19 -4.95
C SER A 16 12.59 -4.91 -5.77
N GLU A 17 13.66 -4.19 -6.06
CA GLU A 17 13.67 -3.03 -6.97
C GLU A 17 13.18 -3.40 -8.37
N GLU A 18 13.43 -4.63 -8.81
CA GLU A 18 12.88 -5.17 -10.05
C GLU A 18 11.39 -5.50 -9.93
N ILE A 19 10.66 -5.29 -11.03
CA ILE A 19 9.24 -5.67 -11.20
C ILE A 19 9.06 -7.02 -11.92
N SER A 20 10.16 -7.72 -12.15
CA SER A 20 10.20 -9.01 -12.86
C SER A 20 9.44 -10.08 -12.06
N ILE A 21 8.88 -11.05 -12.78
CA ILE A 21 8.31 -12.24 -12.16
C ILE A 21 9.46 -13.10 -11.66
N VAL A 22 9.47 -13.41 -10.37
CA VAL A 22 10.47 -14.25 -9.72
C VAL A 22 9.81 -15.61 -9.44
N ASP A 23 10.37 -16.69 -9.97
CA ASP A 23 9.85 -18.06 -9.79
C ASP A 23 8.36 -18.23 -10.10
N GLY A 24 7.86 -17.51 -11.11
CA GLY A 24 6.44 -17.53 -11.51
C GLY A 24 5.53 -16.66 -10.63
N HIS A 25 6.07 -15.94 -9.66
CA HIS A 25 5.36 -15.03 -8.77
C HIS A 25 5.66 -13.56 -9.11
N GLN A 26 4.61 -12.75 -9.25
CA GLN A 26 4.73 -11.30 -9.35
C GLN A 26 4.60 -10.73 -7.93
N PRO A 27 5.66 -10.17 -7.32
CA PRO A 27 5.62 -9.70 -5.93
C PRO A 27 4.96 -8.32 -5.76
N TRP A 28 4.58 -7.65 -6.86
CA TRP A 28 3.99 -6.32 -6.85
C TRP A 28 2.52 -6.33 -7.28
N ILE A 29 1.70 -5.59 -6.53
CA ILE A 29 0.36 -5.15 -6.98
C ILE A 29 0.46 -3.67 -7.32
N GLY A 30 -0.01 -3.29 -8.50
CA GLY A 30 0.04 -1.92 -9.00
C GLY A 30 -1.31 -1.43 -9.50
N TRP A 31 -1.45 -0.11 -9.55
CA TRP A 31 -2.59 0.61 -10.10
C TRP A 31 -2.07 1.73 -11.01
N SER A 32 -2.74 1.98 -12.13
CA SER A 32 -2.44 3.14 -12.97
C SER A 32 -3.18 4.38 -12.46
N ASN A 33 -2.52 5.54 -12.50
CA ASN A 33 -3.12 6.81 -12.07
C ASN A 33 -3.99 7.48 -13.17
N GLU A 34 -4.57 6.70 -14.08
CA GLU A 34 -5.35 7.23 -15.22
C GLU A 34 -6.55 8.07 -14.79
N THR A 35 -7.07 7.83 -13.58
CA THR A 35 -8.29 8.46 -13.06
C THR A 35 -8.04 9.57 -12.05
N ASN A 36 -6.78 9.89 -11.71
CA ASN A 36 -6.42 10.80 -10.59
C ASN A 36 -7.20 10.51 -9.29
N SER A 37 -7.54 9.23 -9.07
CA SER A 37 -8.31 8.80 -7.92
C SER A 37 -7.40 8.20 -6.85
N TYR A 38 -7.86 8.26 -5.60
CA TYR A 38 -7.17 7.61 -4.50
C TYR A 38 -7.49 6.11 -4.49
N ILE A 39 -6.49 5.31 -4.15
CA ILE A 39 -6.67 3.87 -3.95
C ILE A 39 -7.05 3.66 -2.49
N THR A 40 -8.19 3.01 -2.26
CA THR A 40 -8.65 2.63 -0.92
C THR A 40 -8.38 1.16 -0.68
N ILE A 41 -7.61 0.85 0.35
CA ILE A 41 -7.35 -0.51 0.81
C ILE A 41 -7.89 -0.62 2.24
N LYS A 42 -8.66 -1.67 2.50
CA LYS A 42 -9.29 -1.89 3.81
C LYS A 42 -8.87 -3.24 4.37
N PHE A 43 -8.23 -3.20 5.52
CA PHE A 43 -7.88 -4.39 6.29
C PHE A 43 -8.89 -4.58 7.42
N GLN A 44 -9.52 -5.75 7.45
CA GLN A 44 -10.43 -6.13 8.51
C GLN A 44 -9.80 -7.24 9.35
N PHE A 45 -9.79 -7.03 10.65
CA PHE A 45 -9.30 -8.00 11.62
C PHE A 45 -10.48 -8.71 12.28
N ASP A 46 -10.31 -9.99 12.58
CA ASP A 46 -11.25 -10.84 13.31
C ASP A 46 -11.51 -10.37 14.76
N THR A 47 -10.54 -9.69 15.35
CA THR A 47 -10.56 -9.19 16.73
C THR A 47 -9.99 -7.77 16.80
N ILE A 48 -10.31 -7.04 17.88
CA ILE A 48 -9.73 -5.72 18.14
C ILE A 48 -8.23 -5.87 18.41
N ARG A 49 -7.40 -5.08 17.70
CA ARG A 49 -5.94 -5.12 17.82
C ARG A 49 -5.37 -3.75 18.16
N GLN A 50 -4.29 -3.75 18.94
CA GLN A 50 -3.44 -2.57 19.09
C GLN A 50 -2.41 -2.58 17.95
N ILE A 51 -2.44 -1.55 17.10
CA ILE A 51 -1.53 -1.40 15.96
C ILE A 51 -0.48 -0.35 16.33
N ASN A 52 0.76 -0.79 16.48
CA ASN A 52 1.89 0.09 16.82
C ASN A 52 2.66 0.57 15.58
N ARG A 53 2.52 -0.12 14.44
CA ARG A 53 3.21 0.20 13.19
C ARG A 53 2.39 -0.26 11.99
N VAL A 54 2.38 0.56 10.95
CA VAL A 54 1.93 0.22 9.60
C VAL A 54 3.13 0.44 8.67
N THR A 55 3.38 -0.51 7.78
CA THR A 55 4.49 -0.48 6.82
C THR A 55 3.89 -0.80 5.46
N ILE A 56 4.19 0.00 4.44
CA ILE A 56 3.66 -0.18 3.09
C ILE A 56 4.86 -0.22 2.16
N HIS A 57 5.26 -1.44 1.79
CA HIS A 57 6.39 -1.63 0.89
C HIS A 57 6.01 -1.19 -0.52
N THR A 58 6.81 -0.29 -1.09
CA THR A 58 6.56 0.36 -2.38
C THR A 58 7.76 0.26 -3.29
N ASN A 59 7.49 0.25 -4.60
CA ASN A 59 8.52 0.30 -5.63
C ASN A 59 8.69 1.74 -6.13
N ASN A 60 9.91 2.11 -6.51
CA ASN A 60 10.24 3.42 -7.08
C ASN A 60 11.02 3.32 -8.40
N LEU A 61 10.61 2.45 -9.32
CA LEU A 61 11.21 2.33 -10.65
C LEU A 61 10.71 3.47 -11.57
N PHE A 62 11.08 4.71 -11.23
CA PHE A 62 10.57 5.93 -11.85
C PHE A 62 10.91 6.03 -13.35
N SER A 63 11.99 5.38 -13.81
CA SER A 63 12.35 5.26 -15.22
C SER A 63 11.29 4.53 -16.05
N LYS A 64 10.42 3.75 -15.39
CA LYS A 64 9.27 3.06 -15.98
C LYS A 64 7.93 3.60 -15.47
N GLU A 65 7.91 4.84 -14.99
CA GLU A 65 6.71 5.53 -14.50
C GLU A 65 6.07 4.87 -13.26
N ILE A 66 6.84 4.09 -12.50
CA ILE A 66 6.41 3.51 -11.23
C ILE A 66 6.96 4.36 -10.09
N LEU A 67 6.07 4.92 -9.28
CA LEU A 67 6.40 5.91 -8.26
C LEU A 67 5.80 5.52 -6.91
N ILE A 68 6.48 5.92 -5.85
CA ILE A 68 5.93 5.86 -4.48
C ILE A 68 4.74 6.82 -4.38
N PHE A 69 3.70 6.42 -3.62
CA PHE A 69 2.57 7.30 -3.35
C PHE A 69 3.03 8.60 -2.69
N LYS A 70 2.49 9.73 -3.16
CA LYS A 70 2.77 11.04 -2.54
C LYS A 70 2.22 11.13 -1.13
N THR A 71 1.06 10.52 -0.88
CA THR A 71 0.37 10.62 0.40
C THR A 71 -0.30 9.29 0.74
N ALA A 72 -0.13 8.84 1.99
CA ALA A 72 -0.92 7.76 2.57
C ALA A 72 -1.71 8.31 3.76
N VAL A 73 -3.00 7.97 3.80
CA VAL A 73 -3.93 8.37 4.86
C VAL A 73 -4.44 7.11 5.53
N VAL A 74 -4.15 6.96 6.82
CA VAL A 74 -4.54 5.78 7.60
C VAL A 74 -5.48 6.20 8.73
N SER A 75 -6.63 5.55 8.79
CA SER A 75 -7.60 5.72 9.87
C SER A 75 -8.05 4.35 10.38
N PHE A 76 -8.50 4.30 11.63
CA PHE A 76 -8.94 3.07 12.28
C PHE A 76 -10.39 3.19 12.71
N SER A 77 -11.16 2.11 12.55
CA SER A 77 -12.51 1.99 13.08
C SER A 77 -12.67 0.65 13.80
N LYS A 78 -13.49 0.63 14.86
CA LYS A 78 -13.87 -0.60 15.57
C LYS A 78 -15.15 -1.23 15.01
N THR A 79 -15.99 -0.44 14.35
CA THR A 79 -17.36 -0.83 13.96
C THR A 79 -17.63 -0.65 12.47
N ASP A 80 -16.63 -0.22 11.71
CA ASP A 80 -16.72 0.04 10.27
C ASP A 80 -17.78 1.09 9.88
N ASP A 81 -18.12 1.98 10.82
CA ASP A 81 -18.98 3.12 10.56
C ASP A 81 -18.10 4.33 10.18
N GLU A 82 -18.42 5.02 9.09
CA GLU A 82 -17.70 6.23 8.64
C GLU A 82 -17.58 7.30 9.73
N LYS A 83 -18.54 7.35 10.66
CA LYS A 83 -18.54 8.29 11.79
C LYS A 83 -17.61 7.86 12.93
N SER A 84 -17.11 6.63 12.90
CA SER A 84 -16.32 6.01 13.96
C SER A 84 -14.82 5.94 13.66
N TYR A 85 -14.38 6.48 12.51
CA TYR A 85 -12.97 6.53 12.20
C TYR A 85 -12.22 7.45 13.18
N SER A 86 -11.03 7.00 13.57
CA SER A 86 -10.07 7.81 14.30
C SER A 86 -9.64 9.02 13.47
N ASN A 87 -8.97 9.97 14.13
CA ASN A 87 -8.16 10.96 13.42
C ASN A 87 -7.21 10.26 12.45
N ALA A 88 -7.06 10.85 11.27
CA ALA A 88 -6.20 10.31 10.23
C ALA A 88 -4.72 10.49 10.61
N ILE A 89 -3.94 9.45 10.42
CA ILE A 89 -2.49 9.50 10.38
C ILE A 89 -2.11 9.73 8.93
N ILE A 90 -1.44 10.84 8.66
CA ILE A 90 -1.04 11.24 7.31
C ILE A 90 0.47 11.06 7.18
N TYR A 91 0.88 10.33 6.14
CA TYR A 91 2.26 10.24 5.70
C TYR A 91 2.38 10.89 4.34
N GLU A 92 3.40 11.73 4.17
CA GLU A 92 3.72 12.38 2.90
C GLU A 92 5.12 11.97 2.45
N HIS A 93 5.26 11.71 1.16
CA HIS A 93 6.52 11.38 0.51
C HIS A 93 6.85 12.43 -0.54
N THR A 94 8.08 12.96 -0.48
CA THR A 94 8.62 13.77 -1.56
C THR A 94 9.05 12.85 -2.69
N ARG A 95 8.67 13.19 -3.91
CA ARG A 95 9.07 12.47 -5.11
C ARG A 95 10.60 12.24 -5.13
N ASP A 96 11.00 11.00 -5.35
CA ASP A 96 12.40 10.59 -5.49
C ASP A 96 12.67 10.18 -6.92
N ASP A 97 13.30 11.07 -7.68
CA ASP A 97 13.78 10.83 -9.04
C ASP A 97 15.30 10.58 -9.06
N ILE A 98 15.89 10.22 -7.91
CA ILE A 98 17.34 9.98 -7.77
C ILE A 98 17.61 8.49 -7.62
N PHE A 99 16.84 7.79 -6.78
CA PHE A 99 17.08 6.37 -6.46
C PHE A 99 15.91 5.47 -6.85
N GLU A 100 16.19 4.48 -7.70
CA GLU A 100 15.25 3.40 -8.04
C GLU A 100 15.35 2.25 -7.05
N ILE A 101 14.95 2.51 -5.80
CA ILE A 101 14.99 1.52 -4.72
C ILE A 101 13.59 1.32 -4.12
N ALA A 102 13.28 0.07 -3.76
CA ALA A 102 12.05 -0.25 -3.03
C ALA A 102 12.16 0.24 -1.58
N ARG A 103 11.04 0.71 -1.01
CA ARG A 103 11.01 1.35 0.31
C ARG A 103 9.85 0.83 1.18
N PRO A 104 10.08 0.58 2.48
CA PRO A 104 9.04 0.17 3.43
C PRO A 104 8.14 1.33 3.91
#